data_AF-A0AAD7MRX0-F1
#
_entry.id   AF-A0AAD7MRX0-F1
#
_cell.length_a   1.000
_cell.length_b   1.000
_cell.length_c   1.000
_cell.angle_alpha   90.00
_cell.angle_beta   90.00
_cell.angle_gamma   90.00
#
_symmetry.space_group_name_H-M   'P 1'
#
loop_
_entity.id
_entity.type
_entity.pdbx_description
1 polymer ?
#
loop_
_entity_poly.entity_id
_entity_poly.type
_entity_poly.pdbx_seq_one_letter_code
_entity_poly.pdbx_strand_id
1 'polypeptide(L)'
;MAFSLAGIHPDLFQILCGYASLIPPNHLHFPSHLHAEVIQDFLLVHILTHPHFATYPPSKQYQKSFWKWMIPHLEQRLGDSDVDSDLEIDARIYDHYLDLLNAFQTPGGALGLTVQNPPSQSYITHFWRPPANDLGTYQTTTLLESRTMIEGGTTGLRTWLASLILAQYLILNPDLVRGKRILELGSGIGFLGSVVASVQLLESRLDAPAPGTIRMSDINDSVLSRCRDNIGLPCNLSSSHPDVRCCFLDWSAALDTDGIAPLTSLLNDELDADLILGADIVFDPDLIPALVAVLVLALQPSARPRCTLIALTIRNPTTMQKFVDAVQDTDLTLEKIDPEIQDRMFMEPVEGDGDANNGVNIFKISSNSIRQQQ
;
A
#
# COMPACT_ATOMS: atom_id res chain seq x y z
N MET A 1 -5.53 6.53 17.77
CA MET A 1 -4.72 5.33 18.08
C MET A 1 -3.35 5.46 17.43
N ALA A 2 -2.63 6.56 17.67
CA ALA A 2 -1.33 6.78 17.03
C ALA A 2 -0.26 5.91 17.69
N PHE A 3 0.67 5.38 16.90
CA PHE A 3 1.83 4.67 17.43
C PHE A 3 2.76 5.68 18.11
N SER A 4 3.06 5.48 19.39
CA SER A 4 4.12 6.23 20.08
C SER A 4 5.46 5.58 19.76
N LEU A 5 6.18 6.15 18.79
CA LEU A 5 7.43 5.57 18.28
C LEU A 5 8.70 6.22 18.82
N ALA A 6 8.55 7.25 19.66
CA ALA A 6 9.68 7.96 20.25
C ALA A 6 10.48 7.01 21.17
N GLY A 7 11.80 6.95 20.96
CA GLY A 7 12.72 6.16 21.79
C GLY A 7 12.72 4.64 21.52
N ILE A 8 11.97 4.15 20.53
CA ILE A 8 12.02 2.74 20.13
C ILE A 8 13.35 2.46 19.41
N HIS A 9 14.01 1.37 19.78
CA HIS A 9 15.23 0.92 19.11
C HIS A 9 14.96 0.57 17.63
N PRO A 10 15.82 0.94 16.67
CA PRO A 10 15.59 0.70 15.24
C PRO A 10 15.23 -0.76 14.90
N ASP A 11 15.93 -1.74 15.46
CA ASP A 11 15.66 -3.15 15.19
C ASP A 11 14.30 -3.62 15.75
N LEU A 12 13.87 -3.08 16.89
CA LEU A 12 12.52 -3.35 17.42
C LEU A 12 11.45 -2.68 16.55
N PHE A 13 11.73 -1.47 16.06
CA PHE A 13 10.87 -0.81 15.09
C PHE A 13 10.72 -1.62 13.79
N GLN A 14 11.79 -2.27 13.32
CA GLN A 14 11.73 -3.21 12.20
C GLN A 14 10.87 -4.45 12.52
N ILE A 15 10.93 -4.99 13.74
CA ILE A 15 10.01 -6.07 14.16
C ILE A 15 8.55 -5.62 14.13
N LEU A 16 8.23 -4.41 14.64
CA LEU A 16 6.87 -3.87 14.61
C LEU A 16 6.37 -3.67 13.17
N CYS A 17 7.16 -3.01 12.34
CA CYS A 17 6.78 -2.77 10.96
C CYS A 17 6.67 -4.12 10.19
N GLY A 18 7.53 -5.08 10.50
CA GLY A 18 7.50 -6.41 9.91
C GLY A 18 6.25 -7.20 10.28
N TYR A 19 5.87 -7.19 11.56
CA TYR A 19 4.63 -7.77 12.06
C TYR A 19 3.39 -7.12 11.42
N ALA A 20 3.40 -5.79 11.34
CA ALA A 20 2.31 -5.00 10.78
C ALA A 20 2.14 -5.16 9.26
N SER A 21 3.25 -5.36 8.54
CA SER A 21 3.29 -5.56 7.08
C SER A 21 3.24 -7.03 6.65
N LEU A 22 3.08 -7.97 7.60
CA LEU A 22 3.01 -9.41 7.34
C LEU A 22 4.27 -10.02 6.72
N ILE A 23 5.44 -9.49 7.09
CA ILE A 23 6.73 -10.04 6.66
C ILE A 23 6.86 -11.48 7.18
N PRO A 24 7.17 -12.46 6.31
CA PRO A 24 7.40 -13.83 6.75
C PRO A 24 8.43 -13.88 7.90
N PRO A 25 8.16 -14.60 9.00
CA PRO A 25 9.05 -14.57 10.17
C PRO A 25 10.50 -15.01 9.87
N ASN A 26 10.71 -15.86 8.87
CA ASN A 26 12.04 -16.26 8.40
C ASN A 26 12.81 -15.14 7.67
N HIS A 27 12.16 -14.04 7.30
CA HIS A 27 12.78 -12.83 6.74
C HIS A 27 12.91 -11.73 7.79
N LEU A 28 12.44 -11.94 9.02
CA LEU A 28 12.64 -11.01 10.13
C LEU A 28 13.97 -11.27 10.82
N HIS A 29 14.63 -10.20 11.24
CA HIS A 29 15.85 -10.26 12.03
C HIS A 29 15.52 -10.11 13.51
N PHE A 30 15.72 -11.18 14.28
CA PHE A 30 15.58 -11.11 15.73
C PHE A 30 16.73 -10.28 16.35
N PRO A 31 16.46 -9.26 17.18
CA PRO A 31 17.48 -8.35 17.70
C PRO A 31 18.26 -8.97 18.87
N SER A 32 19.09 -9.97 18.58
CA SER A 32 19.82 -10.76 19.59
C SER A 32 20.79 -9.95 20.46
N HIS A 33 21.24 -8.80 20.00
CA HIS A 33 22.12 -7.90 20.74
C HIS A 33 21.41 -7.12 21.86
N LEU A 34 20.07 -7.10 21.88
CA LEU A 34 19.29 -6.47 22.95
C LEU A 34 19.05 -7.45 24.11
N HIS A 35 18.77 -6.89 25.29
CA HIS A 35 18.38 -7.65 26.47
C HIS A 35 16.98 -8.25 26.30
N ALA A 36 16.75 -9.48 26.76
CA ALA A 36 15.49 -10.19 26.57
C ALA A 36 14.29 -9.44 27.18
N GLU A 37 14.48 -8.82 28.35
CA GLU A 37 13.49 -7.97 29.02
C GLU A 37 13.04 -6.80 28.12
N VAL A 38 13.97 -6.10 27.48
CA VAL A 38 13.67 -4.98 26.58
C VAL A 38 12.86 -5.44 25.36
N ILE A 39 13.20 -6.61 24.79
CA ILE A 39 12.47 -7.17 23.65
C ILE A 39 11.06 -7.57 24.09
N GLN A 40 10.92 -8.25 25.22
CA GLN A 40 9.65 -8.69 25.76
C GLN A 40 8.71 -7.53 26.09
N ASP A 41 9.20 -6.51 26.81
CA ASP A 41 8.42 -5.30 27.13
C ASP A 41 7.93 -4.62 25.85
N PHE A 42 8.80 -4.54 24.84
CA PHE A 42 8.43 -4.02 23.53
C PHE A 42 7.30 -4.84 22.88
N LEU A 43 7.41 -6.16 22.84
CA LEU A 43 6.40 -7.03 22.25
C LEU A 43 5.06 -6.91 22.98
N LEU A 44 5.07 -6.82 24.30
CA LEU A 44 3.86 -6.65 25.11
C LEU A 44 3.19 -5.31 24.80
N VAL A 45 3.94 -4.21 24.84
CA VAL A 45 3.40 -2.85 24.71
C VAL A 45 3.02 -2.50 23.26
N HIS A 46 3.90 -2.80 22.30
CA HIS A 46 3.77 -2.32 20.93
C HIS A 46 3.14 -3.32 19.97
N ILE A 47 3.06 -4.61 20.32
CA ILE A 47 2.45 -5.64 19.46
C ILE A 47 1.22 -6.27 20.13
N LEU A 48 1.41 -6.93 21.28
CA LEU A 48 0.37 -7.78 21.85
C LEU A 48 -0.81 -6.98 22.40
N THR A 49 -0.53 -5.93 23.19
CA THR A 49 -1.57 -5.13 23.87
C THR A 49 -1.88 -3.80 23.18
N HIS A 50 -1.24 -3.54 22.04
CA HIS A 50 -1.41 -2.27 21.35
C HIS A 50 -2.84 -2.12 20.79
N PRO A 51 -3.58 -1.04 21.10
CA PRO A 51 -4.99 -0.88 20.72
C PRO A 51 -5.24 -0.97 19.20
N HIS A 52 -4.25 -0.56 18.40
CA HIS A 52 -4.32 -0.70 16.94
C HIS A 52 -4.47 -2.15 16.52
N PHE A 53 -3.66 -3.06 17.06
CA PHE A 53 -3.72 -4.48 16.68
C PHE A 53 -4.89 -5.22 17.33
N ALA A 54 -5.49 -4.67 18.39
CA ALA A 54 -6.78 -5.17 18.87
C ALA A 54 -7.92 -4.91 17.87
N THR A 55 -7.86 -3.78 17.14
CA THR A 55 -8.92 -3.35 16.21
C THR A 55 -8.65 -3.76 14.76
N TYR A 56 -7.39 -3.68 14.34
CA TYR A 56 -6.90 -3.96 12.98
C TYR A 56 -5.77 -5.00 13.01
N PRO A 57 -6.01 -6.22 13.50
CA PRO A 57 -4.99 -7.25 13.63
C PRO A 57 -4.55 -7.82 12.28
N PRO A 58 -3.26 -8.19 12.16
CA PRO A 58 -2.85 -9.26 11.25
C PRO A 58 -3.71 -10.51 11.40
N SER A 59 -3.85 -11.31 10.35
CA SER A 59 -4.64 -12.54 10.41
C SER A 59 -4.12 -13.49 11.49
N LYS A 60 -5.01 -14.26 12.11
CA LYS A 60 -4.63 -15.25 13.15
C LYS A 60 -3.57 -16.24 12.64
N GLN A 61 -3.59 -16.56 11.33
CA GLN A 61 -2.62 -17.45 10.70
C GLN A 61 -1.22 -16.84 10.71
N TYR A 62 -1.13 -15.55 10.35
CA TYR A 62 0.14 -14.82 10.41
C TYR A 62 0.61 -14.67 11.85
N GLN A 63 -0.25 -14.23 12.76
CA GLN A 63 0.08 -14.08 14.18
C GLN A 63 0.64 -15.38 14.77
N LYS A 64 0.00 -16.52 14.49
CA LYS A 64 0.50 -17.84 14.93
C LYS A 64 1.91 -18.11 14.42
N SER A 65 2.17 -17.81 13.15
CA SER A 65 3.49 -18.02 12.54
C SER A 65 4.55 -17.10 13.16
N PHE A 66 4.20 -15.83 13.41
CA PHE A 66 5.06 -14.86 14.08
C PHE A 66 5.41 -15.29 15.50
N TRP A 67 4.42 -15.64 16.34
CA TRP A 67 4.67 -16.04 17.73
C TRP A 67 5.39 -17.38 17.83
N LYS A 68 5.10 -18.34 16.93
CA LYS A 68 5.86 -19.59 16.83
C LYS A 68 7.34 -19.37 16.52
N TRP A 69 7.68 -18.29 15.80
CA TRP A 69 9.05 -17.89 15.54
C TRP A 69 9.66 -17.08 16.70
N MET A 70 8.92 -16.12 17.25
CA MET A 70 9.42 -15.21 18.29
C MET A 70 9.70 -15.91 19.63
N ILE A 71 8.79 -16.78 20.09
CA ILE A 71 8.88 -17.40 21.41
C ILE A 71 10.18 -18.21 21.60
N PRO A 72 10.59 -19.11 20.68
CA PRO A 72 11.86 -19.83 20.83
C PRO A 72 13.10 -18.93 20.90
N HIS A 73 13.08 -17.78 20.22
CA HIS A 73 14.19 -16.82 20.31
C HIS A 73 14.24 -16.14 21.68
N LEU A 74 13.07 -15.81 22.27
CA LEU A 74 13.00 -15.29 23.64
C LEU A 74 13.47 -16.34 24.66
N GLU A 75 13.01 -17.59 24.53
CA GLU A 75 13.38 -18.71 25.42
C GLU A 75 14.90 -18.92 25.42
N GLN A 76 15.52 -18.95 24.23
CA GLN A 76 16.97 -19.09 24.10
C GLN A 76 17.71 -17.94 24.78
N ARG A 77 17.28 -16.69 24.56
CA ARG A 77 17.97 -15.52 25.12
C ARG A 77 17.86 -15.42 26.64
N LEU A 78 16.74 -15.86 27.22
CA LEU A 78 16.57 -15.93 28.67
C LEU A 78 17.42 -17.06 29.27
N GLY A 79 17.55 -18.19 28.58
CA GLY A 79 18.40 -19.31 28.99
C GLY A 79 19.91 -19.08 28.88
N ASP A 80 20.35 -18.17 28.00
CA ASP A 80 21.76 -17.79 27.82
C ASP A 80 22.27 -16.80 28.90
N SER A 81 21.41 -16.36 29.82
CA SER A 81 21.78 -15.46 30.91
C SER A 81 22.58 -16.22 31.98
N ASP A 82 23.92 -16.12 31.98
CA ASP A 82 24.81 -16.67 33.03
C ASP A 82 24.57 -16.08 34.44
N VAL A 83 23.57 -15.20 34.59
CA VAL A 83 23.20 -14.53 35.83
C VAL A 83 21.87 -15.12 36.28
N ASP A 84 21.79 -15.44 37.57
CA ASP A 84 20.66 -15.95 38.37
C ASP A 84 19.40 -15.03 38.25
N SER A 85 18.86 -14.91 37.04
CA SER A 85 17.67 -14.13 36.75
C SER A 85 16.51 -15.11 36.61
N ASP A 86 15.58 -15.08 37.56
CA ASP A 86 14.25 -15.71 37.47
C ASP A 86 13.37 -15.07 36.36
N LEU A 87 13.99 -14.51 35.31
CA LEU A 87 13.31 -13.85 34.21
C LEU A 87 12.71 -14.92 33.32
N GLU A 88 11.40 -15.05 33.42
CA GLU A 88 10.58 -15.88 32.56
C GLU A 88 9.92 -15.05 31.45
N ILE A 89 9.42 -15.73 30.42
CA ILE A 89 8.53 -15.08 29.45
C ILE A 89 7.21 -14.76 30.17
N ASP A 90 6.75 -13.53 30.01
CA ASP A 90 5.48 -13.03 30.50
C ASP A 90 4.34 -13.92 30.00
N ALA A 91 3.55 -14.44 30.94
CA ALA A 91 2.48 -15.40 30.69
C ALA A 91 1.52 -14.94 29.59
N ARG A 92 1.30 -13.62 29.42
CA ARG A 92 0.42 -13.07 28.38
C ARG A 92 0.85 -13.46 26.96
N ILE A 93 2.15 -13.61 26.70
CA ILE A 93 2.66 -14.02 25.40
C ILE A 93 2.28 -15.49 25.13
N TYR A 94 2.49 -16.36 26.11
CA TYR A 94 2.12 -17.77 25.98
C TYR A 94 0.62 -17.96 25.90
N ASP A 95 -0.16 -17.28 26.74
CA ASP A 95 -1.62 -17.33 26.74
C ASP A 95 -2.18 -16.96 25.37
N HIS A 96 -1.68 -15.85 24.79
CA HIS A 96 -2.08 -15.43 23.43
C HIS A 96 -1.71 -16.47 22.36
N TYR A 97 -0.52 -17.06 22.44
CA TYR A 97 -0.11 -18.09 21.49
C TYR A 97 -0.95 -19.37 21.63
N LEU A 98 -1.29 -19.78 22.85
CA LEU A 98 -2.17 -20.91 23.12
C LEU A 98 -3.58 -20.66 22.58
N ASP A 99 -4.12 -19.47 22.77
CA ASP A 99 -5.41 -19.05 22.21
C ASP A 99 -5.40 -19.12 20.67
N LEU A 100 -4.31 -18.68 20.04
CA LEU A 100 -4.12 -18.83 18.59
C LEU A 100 -4.09 -20.31 18.19
N LEU A 101 -3.39 -21.19 18.91
CA LEU A 101 -3.35 -22.62 18.60
C LEU A 101 -4.74 -23.26 18.69
N ASN A 102 -5.50 -22.93 19.73
CA ASN A 102 -6.85 -23.44 19.96
C ASN A 102 -7.83 -22.95 18.89
N ALA A 103 -7.68 -21.71 18.40
CA ALA A 103 -8.51 -21.17 17.32
C ALA A 103 -8.38 -21.95 15.98
N PHE A 104 -7.33 -22.74 15.80
CA PHE A 104 -7.14 -23.59 14.62
C PHE A 104 -7.45 -25.07 14.85
N GLN A 105 -7.86 -25.47 16.06
CA GLN A 105 -8.32 -26.83 16.37
C GLN A 105 -9.83 -26.88 16.18
N THR A 106 -10.32 -27.46 15.09
CA THR A 106 -11.75 -27.72 14.90
C THR A 106 -12.21 -28.87 15.80
N PRO A 107 -13.37 -28.75 16.49
CA PRO A 107 -13.97 -29.89 17.18
C PRO A 107 -14.49 -30.89 16.13
N GLY A 108 -13.78 -31.99 15.91
CA GLY A 108 -14.25 -33.12 15.09
C GLY A 108 -13.39 -33.56 13.90
N GLY A 109 -12.18 -33.02 13.71
CA GLY A 109 -11.27 -33.46 12.64
C GLY A 109 -10.59 -34.80 12.95
N ALA A 110 -11.18 -35.91 12.49
CA ALA A 110 -10.50 -37.20 12.44
C ALA A 110 -9.30 -37.16 11.48
N LEU A 111 -8.18 -37.74 11.93
CA LEU A 111 -7.01 -38.16 11.14
C LEU A 111 -6.38 -37.11 10.18
N GLY A 112 -5.40 -36.36 10.70
CA GLY A 112 -4.08 -36.21 10.06
C GLY A 112 -3.95 -35.54 8.69
N LEU A 113 -5.03 -35.04 8.08
CA LEU A 113 -4.96 -34.27 6.83
C LEU A 113 -5.16 -32.79 7.12
N THR A 114 -4.06 -32.03 7.15
CA THR A 114 -4.10 -30.57 7.20
C THR A 114 -4.62 -30.05 5.87
N VAL A 115 -5.94 -29.88 5.73
CA VAL A 115 -6.49 -29.02 4.68
C VAL A 115 -6.00 -27.61 5.00
N GLN A 116 -5.02 -27.12 4.24
CA GLN A 116 -4.61 -25.72 4.32
C GLN A 116 -5.79 -24.88 3.86
N ASN A 117 -6.52 -24.30 4.80
CA ASN A 117 -7.54 -23.30 4.48
C ASN A 117 -6.88 -22.17 3.69
N PRO A 118 -7.58 -21.59 2.68
CA PRO A 118 -7.06 -20.44 1.95
C PRO A 118 -6.66 -19.33 2.94
N PRO A 119 -5.61 -18.56 2.64
CA PRO A 119 -5.10 -17.58 3.58
C PRO A 119 -6.18 -16.52 3.83
N SER A 120 -6.54 -16.32 5.09
CA SER A 120 -7.58 -15.37 5.48
C SER A 120 -7.14 -13.94 5.19
N GLN A 121 -8.09 -13.07 4.84
CA GLN A 121 -7.86 -11.63 4.73
C GLN A 121 -7.21 -11.08 6.02
N SER A 122 -6.40 -10.04 5.87
CA SER A 122 -5.60 -9.50 6.97
C SER A 122 -5.55 -8.00 6.91
N TYR A 123 -5.60 -7.34 8.06
CA TYR A 123 -5.15 -5.97 8.11
C TYR A 123 -3.63 -5.94 7.91
N ILE A 124 -3.18 -5.00 7.10
CA ILE A 124 -1.78 -4.65 6.85
C ILE A 124 -1.63 -3.19 7.23
N THR A 125 -0.59 -2.84 7.99
CA THR A 125 -0.31 -1.46 8.38
C THR A 125 1.07 -1.05 7.92
N HIS A 126 1.11 -0.15 6.95
CA HIS A 126 2.32 0.41 6.37
C HIS A 126 2.77 1.64 7.16
N PHE A 127 4.05 1.70 7.52
CA PHE A 127 4.67 2.86 8.17
C PHE A 127 5.43 3.68 7.13
N TRP A 128 5.32 5.00 7.21
CA TRP A 128 6.03 5.92 6.32
C TRP A 128 6.32 7.25 6.99
N ARG A 129 7.22 8.05 6.42
CA ARG A 129 7.63 9.34 7.01
C ARG A 129 7.62 10.46 5.96
N PRO A 130 6.98 11.60 6.23
CA PRO A 130 7.04 12.77 5.34
C PRO A 130 8.42 13.45 5.42
N PRO A 131 8.91 14.06 4.31
CA PRO A 131 10.26 14.61 4.23
C PRO A 131 10.49 15.90 5.05
N ALA A 132 9.46 16.73 5.29
CA ALA A 132 9.64 18.13 5.72
C ALA A 132 9.03 18.56 7.09
N ASN A 133 8.59 17.64 7.96
CA ASN A 133 8.04 18.05 9.27
C ASN A 133 8.99 17.78 10.45
N ASP A 134 9.18 18.82 11.28
CA ASP A 134 9.84 18.86 12.61
C ASP A 134 9.31 17.83 13.62
N LEU A 135 8.28 17.05 13.28
CA LEU A 135 7.66 16.10 14.20
C LEU A 135 8.40 14.76 14.33
N GLY A 136 9.27 14.37 13.39
CA GLY A 136 9.98 13.09 13.48
C GLY A 136 9.07 11.85 13.61
N THR A 137 7.75 12.00 13.44
CA THR A 137 6.74 10.96 13.67
C THR A 137 6.41 10.26 12.37
N TYR A 138 6.46 8.93 12.38
CA TYR A 138 5.90 8.14 11.30
C TYR A 138 4.39 8.34 11.19
N GLN A 139 3.91 8.25 9.98
CA GLN A 139 2.51 8.06 9.64
C GLN A 139 2.25 6.58 9.35
N THR A 140 0.98 6.20 9.41
CA THR A 140 0.54 4.85 9.08
C THR A 140 -0.58 4.86 8.07
N THR A 141 -0.61 3.83 7.23
CA THR A 141 -1.73 3.52 6.34
C THR A 141 -2.09 2.06 6.50
N THR A 142 -3.28 1.81 7.05
CA THR A 142 -3.83 0.49 7.33
C THR A 142 -4.88 0.12 6.30
N LEU A 143 -4.83 -1.10 5.77
CA LEU A 143 -5.83 -1.62 4.83
C LEU A 143 -6.18 -3.06 5.18
N LEU A 144 -7.42 -3.46 4.91
CA LEU A 144 -7.82 -4.86 4.90
C LEU A 144 -7.57 -5.44 3.50
N GLU A 145 -6.63 -6.37 3.40
CA GLU A 145 -6.18 -6.95 2.14
C GLU A 145 -6.53 -8.43 2.02
N SER A 146 -6.74 -8.87 0.78
CA SER A 146 -6.67 -10.30 0.42
C SER A 146 -5.24 -10.81 0.56
N ARG A 147 -5.11 -12.09 0.90
CA ARG A 147 -3.82 -12.81 0.94
C ARG A 147 -3.62 -13.74 -0.24
N THR A 148 -4.53 -13.70 -1.22
CA THR A 148 -4.43 -14.45 -2.49
C THR A 148 -4.20 -13.48 -3.64
N MET A 149 -3.37 -13.88 -4.62
CA MET A 149 -3.06 -13.05 -5.80
C MET A 149 -4.30 -12.70 -6.62
N ILE A 150 -5.25 -13.65 -6.72
CA ILE A 150 -6.53 -13.48 -7.41
C ILE A 150 -7.62 -13.96 -6.45
N GLU A 151 -8.55 -13.07 -6.11
CA GLU A 151 -9.74 -13.37 -5.31
C GLU A 151 -10.96 -12.85 -6.06
N GLY A 152 -12.02 -13.66 -6.18
CA GLY A 152 -13.25 -13.23 -6.88
C GLY A 152 -13.05 -12.86 -8.35
N GLY A 153 -12.00 -13.37 -9.01
CA GLY A 153 -11.68 -13.06 -10.41
C GLY A 153 -10.99 -11.70 -10.62
N THR A 154 -10.53 -11.04 -9.55
CA THR A 154 -9.81 -9.77 -9.64
C THR A 154 -8.45 -9.84 -8.93
N THR A 155 -7.52 -9.02 -9.39
CA THR A 155 -6.21 -8.75 -8.79
C THR A 155 -6.22 -7.49 -7.91
N GLY A 156 -7.34 -6.77 -7.86
CA GLY A 156 -7.47 -5.46 -7.19
C GLY A 156 -7.67 -5.51 -5.67
N LEU A 157 -7.69 -6.71 -5.05
CA LEU A 157 -7.95 -6.89 -3.61
C LEU A 157 -6.69 -6.89 -2.72
N ARG A 158 -5.53 -6.55 -3.28
CA ARG A 158 -4.25 -6.44 -2.56
C ARG A 158 -3.43 -5.25 -3.04
N THR A 159 -2.49 -4.81 -2.22
CA THR A 159 -1.50 -3.79 -2.60
C THR A 159 -0.38 -4.42 -3.42
N TRP A 160 0.04 -3.73 -4.48
CA TRP A 160 1.10 -4.17 -5.40
C TRP A 160 2.35 -3.29 -5.28
N LEU A 161 3.53 -3.86 -5.59
CA LEU A 161 4.83 -3.20 -5.43
C LEU A 161 4.90 -1.82 -6.10
N ALA A 162 4.42 -1.69 -7.34
CA ALA A 162 4.43 -0.39 -8.02
C ALA A 162 3.65 0.70 -7.27
N SER A 163 2.62 0.32 -6.52
CA SER A 163 1.83 1.23 -5.68
C SER A 163 2.64 1.75 -4.50
N LEU A 164 3.42 0.87 -3.84
CA LEU A 164 4.35 1.24 -2.76
C LEU A 164 5.43 2.21 -3.26
N ILE A 165 6.04 1.90 -4.41
CA ILE A 165 7.09 2.74 -5.00
C ILE A 165 6.54 4.09 -5.45
N LEU A 166 5.38 4.13 -6.11
CA LEU A 166 4.75 5.39 -6.51
C LEU A 166 4.34 6.23 -5.30
N ALA A 167 3.79 5.60 -4.26
CA ALA A 167 3.47 6.28 -3.01
C ALA A 167 4.72 6.90 -2.37
N GLN A 168 5.84 6.17 -2.31
CA GLN A 168 7.10 6.69 -1.80
C GLN A 168 7.59 7.88 -2.63
N TYR A 169 7.55 7.78 -3.96
CA TYR A 169 7.92 8.88 -4.84
C TYR A 169 7.08 10.14 -4.58
N LEU A 170 5.76 10.00 -4.37
CA LEU A 170 4.87 11.13 -4.09
C LEU A 170 5.03 11.69 -2.66
N ILE A 171 5.35 10.85 -1.67
CA ILE A 171 5.71 11.30 -0.32
C ILE A 171 6.96 12.18 -0.37
N LEU A 172 7.97 11.79 -1.17
CA LEU A 172 9.22 12.54 -1.33
C LEU A 172 9.05 13.80 -2.19
N ASN A 173 7.98 13.90 -2.97
CA ASN A 173 7.68 15.01 -3.86
C ASN A 173 6.27 15.58 -3.60
N PRO A 174 5.98 16.11 -2.40
CA PRO A 174 4.63 16.49 -1.98
C PRO A 174 3.98 17.57 -2.86
N ASP A 175 4.77 18.44 -3.50
CA ASP A 175 4.29 19.46 -4.45
C ASP A 175 3.59 18.86 -5.69
N LEU A 176 3.84 17.58 -6.01
CA LEU A 176 3.13 16.88 -7.07
C LEU A 176 1.68 16.60 -6.72
N VAL A 177 1.29 16.58 -5.43
CA VAL A 177 -0.08 16.25 -5.01
C VAL A 177 -0.75 17.36 -4.22
N ARG A 178 0.02 18.25 -3.59
CA ARG A 178 -0.49 19.34 -2.73
C ARG A 178 -1.52 20.20 -3.46
N GLY A 179 -2.75 20.24 -2.92
CA GLY A 179 -3.85 21.05 -3.45
C GLY A 179 -4.35 20.65 -4.85
N LYS A 180 -3.91 19.51 -5.38
CA LYS A 180 -4.27 19.04 -6.72
C LYS A 180 -5.52 18.18 -6.72
N ARG A 181 -6.18 18.12 -7.87
CA ARG A 181 -7.25 17.17 -8.14
C ARG A 181 -6.64 15.91 -8.75
N ILE A 182 -6.82 14.80 -8.06
CA ILE A 182 -6.19 13.53 -8.36
C ILE A 182 -7.25 12.56 -8.87
N LEU A 183 -6.95 11.90 -9.98
CA LEU A 183 -7.66 10.70 -10.44
C LEU A 183 -6.71 9.51 -10.37
N GLU A 184 -7.04 8.48 -9.62
CA GLU A 184 -6.30 7.22 -9.63
C GLU A 184 -7.06 6.19 -10.48
N LEU A 185 -6.43 5.69 -11.55
CA LEU A 185 -6.94 4.63 -12.41
C LEU A 185 -6.55 3.27 -11.84
N GLY A 186 -7.51 2.36 -11.71
CA GLY A 186 -7.26 1.03 -11.16
C GLY A 186 -6.74 1.09 -9.72
N SER A 187 -7.47 1.80 -8.85
CA SER A 187 -7.05 2.10 -7.48
C SER A 187 -6.97 0.86 -6.58
N GLY A 188 -7.56 -0.27 -7.00
CA GLY A 188 -7.64 -1.45 -6.17
C GLY A 188 -8.32 -1.16 -4.84
N ILE A 189 -7.75 -1.69 -3.76
CA ILE A 189 -8.20 -1.44 -2.38
C ILE A 189 -7.82 -0.07 -1.81
N GLY A 190 -7.13 0.77 -2.59
CA GLY A 190 -6.95 2.18 -2.29
C GLY A 190 -5.74 2.56 -1.43
N PHE A 191 -4.65 1.79 -1.50
CA PHE A 191 -3.41 2.12 -0.79
C PHE A 191 -2.84 3.48 -1.22
N LEU A 192 -2.58 3.66 -2.52
CA LEU A 192 -1.93 4.85 -3.06
C LEU A 192 -2.76 6.11 -2.80
N GLY A 193 -4.06 6.10 -3.14
CA GLY A 193 -4.95 7.22 -2.83
C GLY A 193 -5.05 7.54 -1.32
N SER A 194 -4.97 6.54 -0.43
CA SER A 194 -4.94 6.77 1.02
C SER A 194 -3.66 7.48 1.46
N VAL A 195 -2.51 7.12 0.89
CA VAL A 195 -1.24 7.82 1.14
C VAL A 195 -1.31 9.25 0.59
N VAL A 196 -1.78 9.43 -0.65
CA VAL A 196 -1.89 10.76 -1.28
C VAL A 196 -2.83 11.67 -0.48
N ALA A 197 -3.98 11.17 -0.01
CA ALA A 197 -4.90 11.91 0.86
C ALA A 197 -4.22 12.35 2.16
N SER A 198 -3.41 11.48 2.74
CA SER A 198 -2.66 11.78 3.96
C SER A 198 -1.60 12.85 3.70
N VAL A 199 -0.87 12.77 2.58
CA VAL A 199 0.10 13.80 2.16
C VAL A 199 -0.60 15.14 1.94
N GLN A 200 -1.70 15.18 1.18
CA GLN A 200 -2.49 16.41 0.97
C GLN A 200 -2.92 17.07 2.28
N LEU A 201 -3.37 16.28 3.27
CA LEU A 201 -3.74 16.81 4.60
C LEU A 201 -2.56 17.36 5.40
N LEU A 202 -1.40 16.69 5.35
CA LEU A 202 -0.21 17.15 6.06
C LEU A 202 0.29 18.47 5.48
N GLU A 203 0.28 18.60 4.15
CA GLU A 203 0.72 19.80 3.45
C GLU A 203 -0.26 20.98 3.64
N SER A 204 -1.58 20.73 3.70
CA SER A 204 -2.57 21.78 3.95
C SER A 204 -2.48 22.43 5.33
N ARG A 205 -1.89 21.75 6.32
CA ARG A 205 -1.74 22.28 7.68
C ARG A 205 -0.67 23.36 7.80
N LEU A 206 0.12 23.59 6.75
CA LEU A 206 1.24 24.52 6.71
C LEU A 206 0.86 25.87 6.03
N ASP A 207 -0.28 26.46 6.41
CA ASP A 207 -0.83 27.71 5.84
C ASP A 207 -1.26 27.65 4.36
N ALA A 208 -1.71 26.47 3.90
CA ALA A 208 -1.97 26.19 2.48
C ALA A 208 -3.47 26.09 2.11
N PRO A 209 -3.82 26.12 0.80
CA PRO A 209 -5.19 25.99 0.29
C PRO A 209 -5.89 24.69 0.74
N ALA A 210 -7.18 24.58 0.44
CA ALA A 210 -7.94 23.33 0.57
C ALA A 210 -7.13 22.14 0.01
N PRO A 211 -7.18 20.95 0.62
CA PRO A 211 -6.22 19.86 0.41
C PRO A 211 -6.17 19.30 -1.01
N GLY A 212 -7.13 19.64 -1.87
CA GLY A 212 -7.31 19.07 -3.18
C GLY A 212 -8.47 18.09 -3.15
N THR A 213 -8.58 17.27 -4.19
CA THR A 213 -9.60 16.23 -4.28
C THR A 213 -8.97 14.95 -4.79
N ILE A 214 -9.51 13.81 -4.38
CA ILE A 214 -9.04 12.50 -4.85
C ILE A 214 -10.23 11.68 -5.31
N ARG A 215 -10.09 11.11 -6.50
CA ARG A 215 -11.06 10.25 -7.16
C ARG A 215 -10.38 8.92 -7.45
N MET A 216 -10.80 7.88 -6.74
CA MET A 216 -10.21 6.54 -6.81
C MET A 216 -11.12 5.67 -7.67
N SER A 217 -10.63 5.20 -8.81
CA SER A 217 -11.44 4.51 -9.80
C SER A 217 -11.02 3.07 -10.03
N ASP A 218 -12.00 2.22 -10.25
CA ASP A 218 -11.85 0.81 -10.61
C ASP A 218 -13.13 0.37 -11.34
N ILE A 219 -13.09 -0.76 -12.05
CA ILE A 219 -14.25 -1.33 -12.73
C ILE A 219 -15.02 -2.29 -11.81
N ASN A 220 -14.36 -2.85 -10.78
CA ASN A 220 -14.96 -3.90 -9.98
C ASN A 220 -15.63 -3.35 -8.71
N ASP A 221 -16.95 -3.51 -8.57
CA ASP A 221 -17.72 -3.02 -7.42
C ASP A 221 -17.24 -3.57 -6.07
N SER A 222 -16.79 -4.83 -6.02
CA SER A 222 -16.28 -5.41 -4.77
C SER A 222 -14.96 -4.78 -4.34
N VAL A 223 -14.10 -4.44 -5.32
CA VAL A 223 -12.85 -3.70 -5.11
C VAL A 223 -13.16 -2.28 -4.65
N LEU A 224 -14.07 -1.58 -5.33
CA LEU A 224 -14.51 -0.24 -4.92
C LEU A 224 -15.17 -0.22 -3.55
N SER A 225 -15.92 -1.25 -3.18
CA SER A 225 -16.46 -1.40 -1.82
C SER A 225 -15.34 -1.49 -0.81
N ARG A 226 -14.35 -2.36 -1.05
CA ARG A 226 -13.19 -2.50 -0.17
C ARG A 226 -12.36 -1.22 -0.08
N CYS A 227 -12.20 -0.52 -1.20
CA CYS A 227 -11.52 0.77 -1.26
C CYS A 227 -12.22 1.81 -0.37
N ARG A 228 -13.55 1.89 -0.42
CA ARG A 228 -14.36 2.76 0.45
C ARG A 228 -14.27 2.39 1.92
N ASP A 229 -14.22 1.10 2.23
CA ASP A 229 -14.05 0.65 3.61
C ASP A 229 -12.66 1.04 4.15
N ASN A 230 -11.60 0.82 3.35
CA ASN A 230 -10.22 1.11 3.74
C ASN A 230 -9.93 2.61 3.91
N ILE A 231 -10.38 3.45 2.98
CA ILE A 231 -10.21 4.91 3.08
C ILE A 231 -10.98 5.48 4.28
N GLY A 232 -12.09 4.85 4.65
CA GLY A 232 -12.91 5.21 5.81
C GLY A 232 -12.38 4.72 7.16
N LEU A 233 -11.29 3.94 7.21
CA LEU A 233 -10.75 3.41 8.46
C LEU A 233 -10.30 4.56 9.39
N PRO A 234 -10.88 4.70 10.60
CA PRO A 234 -10.58 5.83 11.50
C PRO A 234 -9.13 5.90 12.00
N CYS A 235 -8.35 4.83 11.87
CA CYS A 235 -6.92 4.84 12.19
C CYS A 235 -6.06 5.54 11.13
N ASN A 236 -6.58 5.70 9.90
CA ASN A 236 -5.88 6.35 8.82
C ASN A 236 -6.12 7.86 8.84
N LEU A 237 -5.07 8.66 8.62
CA LEU A 237 -5.19 10.10 8.46
C LEU A 237 -6.10 10.47 7.27
N SER A 238 -6.06 9.67 6.20
CA SER A 238 -6.88 9.83 5.00
C SER A 238 -8.39 9.84 5.28
N SER A 239 -8.86 9.19 6.34
CA SER A 239 -10.28 9.17 6.73
C SER A 239 -10.82 10.56 7.10
N SER A 240 -9.93 11.50 7.44
CA SER A 240 -10.27 12.89 7.75
C SER A 240 -10.23 13.82 6.53
N HIS A 241 -9.90 13.30 5.34
CA HIS A 241 -9.82 14.12 4.13
C HIS A 241 -11.23 14.50 3.65
N PRO A 242 -11.53 15.79 3.40
CA PRO A 242 -12.90 16.24 3.13
C PRO A 242 -13.44 15.80 1.75
N ASP A 243 -12.55 15.51 0.79
CA ASP A 243 -12.97 15.13 -0.57
C ASP A 243 -12.14 13.98 -1.18
N VAL A 244 -12.27 12.78 -0.60
CA VAL A 244 -11.85 11.51 -1.23
C VAL A 244 -13.10 10.72 -1.59
N ARG A 245 -13.21 10.26 -2.85
CA ARG A 245 -14.34 9.45 -3.30
C ARG A 245 -13.88 8.33 -4.21
N CYS A 246 -14.56 7.20 -4.13
CA CYS A 246 -14.43 6.13 -5.10
C CYS A 246 -15.45 6.31 -6.23
N CYS A 247 -15.09 5.99 -7.47
CA CYS A 247 -15.99 6.04 -8.62
C CYS A 247 -15.78 4.84 -9.55
N PHE A 248 -16.87 4.39 -10.19
CA PHE A 248 -16.77 3.41 -11.26
C PHE A 248 -16.16 4.06 -12.50
N LEU A 249 -15.20 3.40 -13.14
CA LEU A 249 -14.63 3.84 -14.40
C LEU A 249 -14.22 2.62 -15.23
N ASP A 250 -14.92 2.42 -16.35
CA ASP A 250 -14.59 1.40 -17.33
C ASP A 250 -13.78 2.01 -18.46
N TRP A 251 -12.53 1.55 -18.63
CA TRP A 251 -11.66 2.05 -19.69
C TRP A 251 -12.17 1.71 -21.09
N SER A 252 -12.90 0.61 -21.25
CA SER A 252 -13.40 0.17 -22.55
C SER A 252 -14.41 1.14 -23.16
N ALA A 253 -15.08 1.95 -22.32
CA ALA A 253 -15.96 3.02 -22.77
C ALA A 253 -15.24 4.07 -23.63
N ALA A 254 -13.91 4.21 -23.52
CA ALA A 254 -13.12 5.09 -24.38
C ALA A 254 -13.02 4.60 -25.84
N LEU A 255 -13.30 3.32 -26.08
CA LEU A 255 -13.28 2.68 -27.40
C LEU A 255 -14.69 2.45 -27.97
N ASP A 256 -15.72 2.68 -27.16
CA ASP A 256 -17.11 2.52 -27.56
C ASP A 256 -17.72 3.83 -28.05
N THR A 257 -18.55 3.75 -29.09
CA THR A 257 -19.16 4.94 -29.73
C THR A 257 -20.13 5.65 -28.79
N ASP A 258 -20.87 4.90 -27.98
CA ASP A 258 -21.83 5.45 -27.04
C ASP A 258 -21.15 5.83 -25.70
N GLY A 259 -20.10 5.12 -25.31
CA GLY A 259 -19.34 5.35 -24.08
C GLY A 259 -18.38 6.55 -24.11
N ILE A 260 -17.85 6.93 -25.28
CA ILE A 260 -16.77 7.92 -25.36
C ILE A 260 -17.20 9.32 -24.90
N ALA A 261 -18.41 9.76 -25.26
CA ALA A 261 -18.89 11.10 -24.92
C ALA A 261 -19.14 11.26 -23.41
N PRO A 262 -19.89 10.35 -22.74
CA PRO A 262 -20.04 10.37 -21.29
C PRO A 262 -18.70 10.30 -20.54
N LEU A 263 -17.79 9.41 -20.96
CA LEU A 263 -16.48 9.28 -20.33
C LEU A 263 -15.64 10.56 -20.50
N THR A 264 -15.68 11.19 -21.67
CA THR A 264 -14.98 12.45 -21.92
C THR A 264 -15.47 13.56 -20.98
N SER A 265 -16.79 13.67 -20.78
CA SER A 265 -17.38 14.66 -19.87
C SER A 265 -17.02 14.36 -18.42
N LEU A 266 -17.08 13.09 -18.00
CA LEU A 266 -16.64 12.67 -16.67
C LEU A 266 -15.18 13.08 -16.42
N LEU A 267 -14.26 12.77 -17.35
CA LEU A 267 -12.84 13.06 -17.20
C LEU A 267 -12.52 14.56 -17.21
N ASN A 268 -13.16 15.34 -18.09
CA ASN A 268 -12.76 16.72 -18.36
C ASN A 268 -13.59 17.78 -17.64
N ASP A 269 -14.86 17.50 -17.33
CA ASP A 269 -15.79 18.47 -16.74
C ASP A 269 -16.04 18.18 -15.26
N GLU A 270 -16.21 16.90 -14.89
CA GLU A 270 -16.52 16.51 -13.51
C GLU A 270 -15.26 16.26 -12.67
N LEU A 271 -14.37 15.39 -13.15
CA LEU A 271 -13.13 15.04 -12.45
C LEU A 271 -12.08 16.13 -12.66
N ASP A 272 -11.88 16.52 -13.94
CA ASP A 272 -10.91 17.53 -14.40
C ASP A 272 -9.59 17.33 -13.64
N ALA A 273 -8.96 16.16 -13.72
CA ALA A 273 -7.79 15.88 -12.88
C ALA A 273 -6.58 16.73 -13.28
N ASP A 274 -5.84 17.27 -12.30
CA ASP A 274 -4.54 17.91 -12.52
C ASP A 274 -3.42 16.86 -12.62
N LEU A 275 -3.57 15.75 -11.89
CA LEU A 275 -2.66 14.61 -11.90
C LEU A 275 -3.45 13.31 -11.92
N ILE A 276 -3.13 12.45 -12.87
CA ILE A 276 -3.67 11.10 -12.98
C ILE A 276 -2.61 10.12 -12.49
N LEU A 277 -3.00 9.14 -11.68
CA LEU A 277 -2.13 8.14 -11.11
C LEU A 277 -2.54 6.75 -11.59
N GLY A 278 -1.59 5.84 -11.74
CA GLY A 278 -1.84 4.43 -11.97
C GLY A 278 -0.67 3.58 -11.49
N ALA A 279 -0.94 2.47 -10.84
CA ALA A 279 0.09 1.58 -10.31
C ALA A 279 -0.22 0.12 -10.66
N ASP A 280 0.69 -0.55 -11.37
CA ASP A 280 0.54 -1.93 -11.84
C ASP A 280 -0.76 -2.20 -12.62
N ILE A 281 -1.21 -1.21 -13.41
CA ILE A 281 -2.42 -1.30 -14.24
C ILE A 281 -2.16 -1.80 -15.68
N VAL A 282 -0.90 -2.06 -16.03
CA VAL A 282 -0.46 -2.59 -17.34
C VAL A 282 0.06 -4.02 -17.16
N PHE A 283 -0.86 -4.96 -16.95
CA PHE A 283 -0.54 -6.38 -16.77
C PHE A 283 -1.11 -7.27 -17.89
N ASP A 284 -2.19 -6.83 -18.53
CA ASP A 284 -2.83 -7.50 -19.66
C ASP A 284 -2.72 -6.64 -20.93
N PRO A 285 -2.08 -7.13 -22.01
CA PRO A 285 -1.98 -6.40 -23.27
C PRO A 285 -3.32 -5.95 -23.86
N ASP A 286 -4.42 -6.67 -23.59
CA ASP A 286 -5.73 -6.35 -24.15
C ASP A 286 -6.36 -5.09 -23.52
N LEU A 287 -5.88 -4.69 -22.33
CA LEU A 287 -6.31 -3.47 -21.66
C LEU A 287 -5.59 -2.21 -22.17
N ILE A 288 -4.44 -2.37 -22.84
CA ILE A 288 -3.59 -1.25 -23.26
C ILE A 288 -4.32 -0.26 -24.17
N PRO A 289 -5.04 -0.68 -25.24
CA PRO A 289 -5.72 0.27 -26.13
C PRO A 289 -6.75 1.12 -25.39
N ALA A 290 -7.53 0.50 -24.49
CA ALA A 290 -8.54 1.19 -23.69
C ALA A 290 -7.92 2.18 -22.70
N LEU A 291 -6.86 1.76 -22.00
CA LEU A 291 -6.13 2.64 -21.08
C LEU A 291 -5.52 3.84 -21.82
N VAL A 292 -4.85 3.63 -22.95
CA VAL A 292 -4.25 4.72 -23.73
C VAL A 292 -5.33 5.69 -24.23
N ALA A 293 -6.49 5.18 -24.68
CA ALA A 293 -7.62 6.03 -25.07
C ALA A 293 -8.11 6.90 -23.90
N VAL A 294 -8.24 6.35 -22.68
CA VAL A 294 -8.56 7.13 -21.47
C VAL A 294 -7.52 8.24 -21.23
N LEU A 295 -6.23 7.94 -21.36
CA LEU A 295 -5.16 8.93 -21.17
C LEU A 295 -5.25 10.06 -22.20
N VAL A 296 -5.53 9.75 -23.47
CA VAL A 296 -5.72 10.75 -24.54
C VAL A 296 -6.93 11.64 -24.25
N LEU A 297 -8.03 11.07 -23.76
CA LEU A 297 -9.23 11.85 -23.39
C LEU A 297 -8.98 12.74 -22.16
N ALA A 298 -8.24 12.26 -21.17
CA ALA A 298 -8.01 12.98 -19.92
C ALA A 298 -6.92 14.07 -20.04
N LEU A 299 -5.94 13.88 -20.94
CA LEU A 299 -4.84 14.82 -21.19
C LEU A 299 -5.11 15.78 -22.37
N GLN A 300 -6.37 15.97 -22.74
CA GLN A 300 -6.76 17.02 -23.69
C GLN A 300 -6.27 18.40 -23.24
N PRO A 301 -6.02 19.35 -24.17
CA PRO A 301 -5.56 20.69 -23.84
C PRO A 301 -6.45 21.36 -22.79
N SER A 302 -5.82 21.85 -21.72
CA SER A 302 -6.50 22.50 -20.60
C SER A 302 -5.74 23.77 -20.20
N ALA A 303 -6.45 24.72 -19.58
CA ALA A 303 -5.85 25.92 -19.02
C ALA A 303 -4.86 25.61 -17.88
N ARG A 304 -4.97 24.42 -17.27
CA ARG A 304 -4.06 23.93 -16.23
C ARG A 304 -3.16 22.82 -16.75
N PRO A 305 -1.89 22.76 -16.31
CA PRO A 305 -1.01 21.67 -16.67
C PRO A 305 -1.55 20.36 -16.09
N ARG A 306 -1.77 19.37 -16.96
CA ARG A 306 -2.16 18.00 -16.59
C ARG A 306 -1.06 17.03 -16.94
N CYS A 307 -0.88 16.02 -16.10
CA CYS A 307 0.00 14.90 -16.41
C CYS A 307 -0.48 13.61 -15.74
N THR A 308 0.04 12.48 -16.21
CA THR A 308 -0.19 11.17 -15.63
C THR A 308 1.13 10.60 -15.11
N LEU A 309 1.12 9.97 -13.95
CA LEU A 309 2.21 9.13 -13.46
C LEU A 309 1.74 7.67 -13.42
N ILE A 310 2.41 6.79 -14.16
CA ILE A 310 2.15 5.35 -14.15
C ILE A 310 3.39 4.61 -13.66
N ALA A 311 3.26 3.89 -12.55
CA ALA A 311 4.31 3.01 -12.03
C ALA A 311 4.03 1.56 -12.43
N LEU A 312 5.03 0.89 -13.00
CA LEU A 312 4.92 -0.50 -13.48
C LEU A 312 6.07 -1.35 -12.93
N THR A 313 5.72 -2.45 -12.27
CA THR A 313 6.65 -3.53 -11.95
C THR A 313 7.01 -4.28 -13.23
N ILE A 314 8.30 -4.44 -13.52
CA ILE A 314 8.76 -5.17 -14.71
C ILE A 314 8.55 -6.67 -14.51
N ARG A 315 7.35 -7.19 -14.82
CA ARG A 315 7.03 -8.62 -14.81
C ARG A 315 7.15 -9.25 -16.19
N ASN A 316 6.73 -8.51 -17.20
CA ASN A 316 6.84 -8.89 -18.61
C ASN A 316 7.30 -7.66 -19.41
N PRO A 317 8.59 -7.59 -19.80
CA PRO A 317 9.14 -6.48 -20.56
C PRO A 317 8.39 -6.21 -21.87
N THR A 318 7.86 -7.25 -22.52
CA THR A 318 7.09 -7.14 -23.76
C THR A 318 5.77 -6.41 -23.56
N THR A 319 5.04 -6.69 -22.48
CA THR A 319 3.78 -6.00 -22.17
C THR A 319 4.03 -4.52 -21.87
N MET A 320 5.08 -4.23 -21.10
CA MET A 320 5.49 -2.85 -20.83
C MET A 320 5.87 -2.13 -22.13
N GLN A 321 6.63 -2.77 -23.02
CA GLN A 321 7.03 -2.15 -24.29
C GLN A 321 5.81 -1.86 -25.17
N LYS A 322 4.84 -2.78 -25.28
CA LYS A 322 3.58 -2.54 -25.99
C LYS A 322 2.84 -1.29 -25.48
N PHE A 323 2.85 -1.08 -24.17
CA PHE A 323 2.25 0.13 -23.58
C PHE A 323 3.03 1.39 -23.95
N VAL A 324 4.36 1.35 -23.87
CA VAL A 324 5.22 2.46 -24.28
C VAL A 324 4.99 2.82 -25.75
N ASP A 325 5.01 1.82 -26.64
CA ASP A 325 4.77 1.99 -28.07
C ASP A 325 3.38 2.59 -28.32
N ALA A 326 2.34 2.05 -27.67
CA ALA A 326 0.97 2.53 -27.83
C ALA A 326 0.78 3.98 -27.36
N VAL A 327 1.49 4.43 -26.31
CA VAL A 327 1.48 5.85 -25.91
C VAL A 327 2.24 6.71 -26.92
N GLN A 328 3.38 6.24 -27.43
CA GLN A 328 4.20 6.95 -28.42
C GLN A 328 3.54 7.10 -29.79
N ASP A 329 2.60 6.21 -30.12
CA ASP A 329 1.77 6.28 -31.33
C ASP A 329 0.65 7.36 -31.23
N THR A 330 0.55 8.06 -30.10
CA THR A 330 -0.38 9.19 -29.88
C THR A 330 0.35 10.53 -29.86
N ASP A 331 -0.40 11.63 -29.74
CA ASP A 331 0.17 12.98 -29.54
C ASP A 331 0.67 13.24 -28.10
N LEU A 332 0.76 12.20 -27.26
CA LEU A 332 1.29 12.29 -25.90
C LEU A 332 2.81 12.12 -25.86
N THR A 333 3.43 12.70 -24.85
CA THR A 333 4.84 12.47 -24.49
C THR A 333 4.92 11.47 -23.37
N LEU A 334 5.93 10.62 -23.40
CA LEU A 334 6.23 9.67 -22.33
C LEU A 334 7.69 9.83 -21.92
N GLU A 335 7.90 10.10 -20.64
CA GLU A 335 9.21 10.26 -20.00
C GLU A 335 9.34 9.25 -18.88
N LYS A 336 10.45 8.48 -18.86
CA LYS A 336 10.76 7.63 -17.72
C LYS A 336 11.39 8.49 -16.62
N ILE A 337 10.81 8.43 -15.43
CA ILE A 337 11.31 9.10 -14.23
C ILE A 337 12.22 8.14 -13.47
N ASP A 338 13.41 8.61 -13.09
CA ASP A 338 14.20 7.97 -12.05
C ASP A 338 13.72 8.52 -10.69
N PRO A 339 13.11 7.69 -9.83
CA PRO A 339 12.59 8.18 -8.57
C PRO A 339 13.68 8.44 -7.52
N GLU A 340 14.97 8.14 -7.82
CA GLU A 340 16.11 8.29 -6.90
C GLU A 340 15.87 7.64 -5.51
N ILE A 341 15.06 6.58 -5.46
CA ILE A 341 14.74 5.86 -4.22
C ILE A 341 15.93 4.96 -3.86
N GLN A 342 16.70 5.38 -2.86
CA GLN A 342 17.83 4.61 -2.33
C GLN A 342 17.37 3.54 -1.33
N ASP A 343 16.50 3.92 -0.39
CA ASP A 343 15.96 3.03 0.63
C ASP A 343 14.45 2.89 0.49
N ARG A 344 13.93 1.65 0.50
CA ARG A 344 12.49 1.41 0.46
C ARG A 344 11.84 1.84 1.76
N MET A 345 10.86 2.74 1.67
CA MET A 345 10.12 3.26 2.82
C MET A 345 9.13 2.23 3.38
N PHE A 346 8.52 1.45 2.50
CA PHE A 346 7.51 0.45 2.85
C PHE A 346 8.12 -0.94 2.93
N MET A 347 7.78 -1.68 3.99
CA MET A 347 8.03 -3.11 4.05
C MET A 347 6.92 -3.88 3.34
N GLU A 348 7.34 -4.90 2.60
CA GLU A 348 6.49 -5.75 1.77
C GLU A 348 6.84 -7.23 1.97
N PRO A 349 5.84 -8.14 2.02
CA PRO A 349 6.12 -9.56 2.02
C PRO A 349 6.82 -9.95 0.71
N VAL A 350 8.04 -10.47 0.79
CA VAL A 350 8.73 -11.07 -0.37
C VAL A 350 7.96 -12.33 -0.76
N GLU A 351 7.22 -12.29 -1.87
CA GLU A 351 6.52 -13.44 -2.43
C GLU A 351 7.26 -13.97 -3.66
N GLY A 352 7.89 -15.14 -3.54
CA GLY A 352 8.56 -15.84 -4.63
C GLY A 352 9.99 -15.40 -4.92
N ASP A 353 10.76 -16.32 -5.52
CA ASP A 353 12.21 -16.24 -5.80
C ASP A 353 12.60 -15.18 -6.87
N GLY A 354 11.80 -14.12 -7.07
CA GLY A 354 11.93 -13.22 -8.22
C GLY A 354 11.61 -11.74 -8.01
N ASP A 355 10.92 -11.32 -6.94
CA ASP A 355 10.46 -9.92 -6.83
C ASP A 355 11.46 -8.96 -6.17
N ALA A 356 12.47 -9.47 -5.45
CA ALA A 356 13.50 -8.63 -4.86
C ALA A 356 14.38 -7.90 -5.90
N ASN A 357 14.34 -8.33 -7.18
CA ASN A 357 15.19 -7.82 -8.25
C ASN A 357 14.42 -7.20 -9.45
N ASN A 358 13.08 -7.15 -9.40
CA ASN A 358 12.30 -6.51 -10.45
C ASN A 358 12.26 -4.99 -10.24
N GLY A 359 12.87 -4.25 -11.16
CA GLY A 359 12.77 -2.79 -11.18
C GLY A 359 11.32 -2.34 -11.36
N VAL A 360 10.95 -1.26 -10.69
CA VAL A 360 9.71 -0.52 -10.99
C VAL A 360 10.09 0.69 -11.84
N ASN A 361 9.41 0.87 -12.96
CA ASN A 361 9.55 2.05 -13.79
C ASN A 361 8.38 3.00 -13.50
N ILE A 362 8.68 4.28 -13.28
CA ILE A 362 7.67 5.34 -13.22
C ILE A 362 7.73 6.10 -14.54
N PHE A 363 6.58 6.23 -15.21
CA PHE A 363 6.43 6.99 -16.45
C PHE A 363 5.57 8.22 -16.21
N LYS A 364 6.08 9.37 -16.62
CA LYS A 364 5.32 10.61 -16.72
C LYS A 364 4.80 10.78 -18.14
N ILE A 365 3.50 10.97 -18.26
CA ILE A 365 2.81 11.16 -19.55
C ILE A 365 2.15 12.54 -19.57
N SER A 366 2.36 13.30 -20.64
CA SER A 366 1.79 14.65 -20.78
C SER A 366 1.54 15.02 -22.24
N SER A 367 0.63 15.97 -22.49
CA SER A 367 0.37 16.46 -23.84
C SER A 367 1.54 17.27 -24.41
N ASN A 368 1.83 17.11 -25.71
CA ASN A 368 2.87 17.84 -26.44
C ASN A 368 2.68 19.38 -26.46
N SER A 369 1.45 19.87 -26.24
CA SER A 369 1.09 21.28 -26.44
C SER A 369 1.82 22.27 -25.54
N ILE A 370 2.43 21.83 -24.43
CA ILE A 370 3.05 22.71 -23.42
C ILE A 370 4.46 23.18 -23.86
N ARG A 371 5.13 22.51 -24.81
CA ARG A 371 6.48 22.94 -25.27
C ARG A 371 6.46 24.10 -26.27
N GLN A 372 5.31 24.56 -26.75
CA GLN A 372 5.22 25.65 -27.74
C GLN A 372 5.00 27.05 -27.12
N GLN A 373 5.09 27.20 -25.79
CA GLN A 373 4.93 28.51 -25.11
C GLN A 373 6.07 28.86 -24.15
N GLN A 374 7.30 28.36 -24.38
CA GLN A 374 8.50 28.88 -23.74
C GLN A 374 9.45 29.51 -24.75
#